data_AF-A0A8E2LFJ5-F1
#
_entry.id   AF-A0A8E2LFJ5-F1
#
_cell.length_a   1.000
_cell.length_b   1.000
_cell.length_c   1.000
_cell.angle_alpha   90.00
_cell.angle_beta   90.00
_cell.angle_gamma   90.00
#
_symmetry.space_group_name_H-M   'P 1'
#
loop_
_entity.id
_entity.type
_entity.pdbx_description
1 polymer ?
#
loop_
_entity_poly.entity_id
_entity_poly.type
_entity_poly.pdbx_seq_one_letter_code
_entity_poly.pdbx_strand_id
1 'polypeptide(L)'
;MFFLGLLLVIIYGGGTTLSGAIQLQKQKIPFLAALSLCLLGLLLILSACLSSTFPFTLFILVFVLMLIHGVALFNGFHMYGKINPLHHIIRLCLSGIIIFIFTVKHLY
;
A
#
# COMPACT_ATOMS: atom_id res chain seq x y z
N MET A 1 -8.01 14.05 -12.54
CA MET A 1 -8.07 13.15 -11.35
C MET A 1 -6.95 12.13 -11.32
N PHE A 2 -6.55 11.55 -12.46
CA PHE A 2 -5.47 10.56 -12.52
C PHE A 2 -4.15 11.01 -11.86
N PHE A 3 -3.63 12.20 -12.19
CA PHE A 3 -2.40 12.72 -11.60
C PHE A 3 -2.46 12.87 -10.07
N LEU A 4 -3.64 13.21 -9.53
CA LEU A 4 -3.86 13.28 -8.08
C LEU A 4 -3.79 11.88 -7.45
N GLY A 5 -4.41 10.89 -8.10
CA GLY A 5 -4.32 9.49 -7.67
C GLY A 5 -2.88 8.96 -7.74
N LEU A 6 -2.15 9.27 -8.80
CA LEU A 6 -0.75 8.89 -8.96
C LEU A 6 0.13 9.50 -7.86
N LEU A 7 -0.02 10.80 -7.59
CA LEU A 7 0.70 11.47 -6.51
C LEU A 7 0.39 10.84 -5.14
N LEU A 8 -0.90 10.56 -4.87
CA LEU A 8 -1.32 9.91 -3.64
C LEU A 8 -0.70 8.52 -3.48
N VAL A 9 -0.65 7.73 -4.55
CA VAL A 9 0.00 6.41 -4.56
C VAL A 9 1.51 6.53 -4.37
N ILE A 10 2.17 7.52 -4.98
CA ILE A 10 3.61 7.74 -4.78
C ILE A 10 3.91 8.05 -3.31
N ILE A 11 3.13 8.94 -2.68
CA ILE A 11 3.31 9.28 -1.26
C ILE A 11 3.01 8.06 -0.37
N TYR A 12 1.88 7.40 -0.58
CA TYR A 12 1.44 6.28 0.25
C TYR A 12 2.28 5.02 0.05
N GLY A 13 2.55 4.65 -1.20
CA GLY A 13 3.41 3.54 -1.59
C GLY A 13 4.85 3.80 -1.17
N GLY A 14 5.37 5.00 -1.41
CA GLY A 14 6.72 5.40 -0.99
C GLY A 14 6.89 5.38 0.53
N GLY A 15 5.90 5.90 1.27
CA GLY A 15 5.86 5.81 2.73
C GLY A 15 5.80 4.36 3.23
N THR A 16 5.05 3.49 2.54
CA THR A 16 5.00 2.05 2.85
C THR A 16 6.35 1.37 2.63
N THR A 17 7.01 1.67 1.50
CA THR A 17 8.36 1.16 1.20
C THR A 17 9.38 1.63 2.23
N LEU A 18 9.37 2.93 2.56
CA LEU A 18 10.28 3.50 3.55
C LEU A 18 10.05 2.89 4.95
N SER A 19 8.80 2.66 5.32
CA SER A 19 8.44 1.99 6.58
C SER A 19 9.02 0.58 6.65
N GLY A 20 8.88 -0.21 5.57
CA GLY A 20 9.50 -1.53 5.45
C GLY A 20 11.04 -1.48 5.57
N ALA A 21 11.67 -0.52 4.89
CA ALA A 21 13.13 -0.36 4.90
C ALA A 21 13.66 0.00 6.30
N ILE A 22 13.00 0.94 6.99
CA ILE A 22 13.34 1.30 8.37
C ILE A 22 13.16 0.09 9.31
N GLN A 23 12.13 -0.71 9.09
CA GLN A 23 11.86 -1.89 9.91
C GLN A 23 12.85 -3.03 9.65
N LEU A 24 13.31 -3.21 8.41
CA LEU A 24 14.42 -4.12 8.08
C LEU A 24 15.69 -3.73 8.82
N GLN A 25 16.02 -2.43 8.83
CA GLN A 25 17.21 -1.93 9.52
C GLN A 25 17.11 -2.10 11.04
N LYS A 26 15.93 -1.87 11.63
CA LYS A 26 15.74 -1.90 13.09
C LYS A 26 15.42 -3.29 13.65
N GLN A 27 15.25 -4.31 12.80
CA GLN A 27 14.89 -5.70 13.17
C GLN A 27 13.75 -5.83 14.19
N LYS A 28 12.80 -4.89 14.20
CA LYS A 28 11.70 -4.88 15.17
C LYS A 28 10.60 -5.89 14.85
N ILE A 29 10.64 -6.47 13.66
CA ILE A 29 9.59 -7.30 13.07
C ILE A 29 10.23 -8.42 12.26
N PRO A 30 9.47 -9.47 11.91
CA PRO A 30 9.98 -10.54 11.07
C PRO A 30 10.48 -9.99 9.73
N PHE A 31 11.67 -10.42 9.33
CA PHE A 31 12.34 -9.98 8.10
C PHE A 31 11.42 -10.06 6.88
N LEU A 32 10.66 -11.16 6.76
CA LEU A 32 9.75 -11.39 5.64
C LEU A 32 8.62 -10.35 5.58
N ALA A 33 8.08 -9.92 6.74
CA ALA A 33 7.05 -8.89 6.80
C ALA A 33 7.62 -7.53 6.35
N ALA A 34 8.79 -7.17 6.86
CA ALA A 34 9.46 -5.92 6.49
C ALA A 34 9.81 -5.86 4.99
N LEU A 35 10.36 -6.97 4.45
CA LEU A 35 10.67 -7.11 3.03
C LEU A 35 9.42 -7.05 2.17
N SER A 36 8.33 -7.69 2.60
CA SER A 36 7.06 -7.66 1.87
C SER A 36 6.49 -6.23 1.79
N LEU A 37 6.61 -5.40 2.84
CA LEU A 37 6.18 -4.00 2.78
C LEU A 37 6.99 -3.19 1.77
N CYS A 38 8.30 -3.41 1.67
CA CYS A 38 9.13 -2.77 0.65
C CYS A 38 8.68 -3.14 -0.77
N LEU A 39 8.54 -4.44 -1.03
CA LEU A 39 8.19 -4.95 -2.36
C LEU A 39 6.76 -4.55 -2.76
N LEU A 40 5.80 -4.66 -1.84
CA LEU A 40 4.41 -4.29 -2.10
C LEU A 40 4.26 -2.78 -2.28
N GLY A 41 4.98 -1.94 -1.53
CA GLY A 41 4.98 -0.49 -1.71
C GLY A 41 5.49 -0.09 -3.09
N LEU A 42 6.59 -0.70 -3.56
CA LEU A 42 7.11 -0.48 -4.91
C LEU A 42 6.15 -1.00 -5.99
N LEU A 43 5.59 -2.19 -5.80
CA LEU A 43 4.63 -2.78 -6.73
C LEU A 43 3.36 -1.93 -6.83
N LEU A 44 2.92 -1.32 -5.73
CA LEU A 44 1.80 -0.39 -5.73
C LEU A 44 2.08 0.82 -6.63
N ILE A 45 3.26 1.44 -6.49
CA ILE A 45 3.68 2.58 -7.33
C ILE A 45 3.73 2.16 -8.80
N LEU A 46 4.38 1.02 -9.09
CA LEU A 46 4.51 0.50 -10.45
C LEU A 46 3.14 0.22 -11.09
N SER A 47 2.21 -0.37 -10.33
CA SER A 47 0.84 -0.66 -10.79
C SER A 47 0.06 0.61 -11.13
N ALA A 48 0.25 1.68 -10.37
CA ALA A 48 -0.37 2.97 -10.63
C ALA A 48 0.22 3.64 -11.88
N CYS A 49 1.55 3.64 -12.04
CA CYS A 49 2.21 4.18 -13.24
C CYS A 49 1.77 3.48 -14.53
N LEU A 50 1.62 2.16 -14.48
CA LEU A 50 1.25 1.34 -15.65
C LEU A 50 -0.25 1.30 -15.95
N SER A 51 -1.09 1.86 -15.09
CA SER A 51 -2.55 1.78 -15.21
C SER A 51 -3.17 2.53 -16.38
N SER A 52 -2.42 3.42 -17.03
CA SER A 52 -2.86 4.04 -18.28
C SER A 52 -2.63 3.13 -19.49
N THR A 53 -1.64 2.23 -19.43
CA THR A 53 -1.27 1.34 -20.52
C THR A 53 -2.00 0.01 -20.45
N PHE A 54 -2.21 -0.51 -19.23
CA PHE A 54 -2.70 -1.86 -19.01
C PHE A 54 -3.93 -1.87 -18.09
N PRO A 55 -5.11 -2.33 -18.54
CA PRO A 55 -6.33 -2.31 -17.73
C PRO A 55 -6.28 -3.27 -16.53
N PHE A 56 -5.52 -4.37 -16.65
CA PHE A 56 -5.40 -5.38 -15.60
C PHE A 56 -4.69 -4.86 -14.34
N THR A 57 -3.97 -3.74 -14.40
CA THR A 57 -3.22 -3.21 -13.25
C THR A 57 -4.14 -2.69 -12.15
N LEU A 58 -5.42 -2.40 -12.45
CA LEU A 58 -6.40 -2.04 -11.42
C LEU A 58 -6.60 -3.20 -10.44
N PHE A 59 -6.72 -4.43 -10.94
CA PHE A 59 -6.82 -5.63 -10.11
C PHE A 59 -5.55 -5.85 -9.28
N ILE A 60 -4.37 -5.64 -9.88
CA ILE A 60 -3.09 -5.70 -9.16
C ILE A 60 -3.06 -4.65 -8.04
N LEU A 61 -3.47 -3.42 -8.33
CA LEU A 61 -3.47 -2.33 -7.36
C LEU A 61 -4.37 -2.65 -6.16
N VAL A 62 -5.59 -3.13 -6.40
CA VAL A 62 -6.53 -3.54 -5.34
C VAL A 62 -5.94 -4.69 -4.51
N PHE A 63 -5.40 -5.70 -5.18
CA PHE A 63 -4.78 -6.86 -4.52
C PHE A 63 -3.59 -6.45 -3.64
N VAL A 64 -2.72 -5.57 -4.15
CA VAL A 64 -1.56 -5.06 -3.41
C VAL A 64 -1.98 -4.25 -2.19
N LEU A 65 -3.01 -3.41 -2.30
CA LEU A 65 -3.55 -2.66 -1.16
C LEU A 65 -4.09 -3.59 -0.06
N MET A 66 -4.78 -4.66 -0.43
CA MET A 66 -5.24 -5.68 0.52
C MET A 66 -4.07 -6.38 1.23
N LEU A 67 -3.04 -6.78 0.47
CA LEU A 67 -1.85 -7.41 1.05
C LEU A 67 -1.12 -6.47 2.00
N ILE A 68 -0.92 -5.20 1.62
CA ILE A 68 -0.31 -4.18 2.47
C ILE A 68 -1.09 -4.03 3.78
N HIS A 69 -2.43 -4.05 3.71
CA HIS A 69 -3.27 -3.98 4.91
C HIS A 69 -3.08 -5.19 5.82
N GLY A 70 -3.09 -6.41 5.25
CA GLY A 70 -2.86 -7.66 5.97
C GLY A 70 -1.49 -7.71 6.64
N VAL A 71 -0.43 -7.36 5.91
CA VAL A 71 0.93 -7.29 6.46
C VAL A 71 0.99 -6.24 7.57
N ALA A 72 0.38 -5.08 7.40
CA ALA A 72 0.37 -4.04 8.43
C ALA A 72 -0.33 -4.49 9.73
N LEU A 73 -1.40 -5.30 9.64
CA LEU A 73 -2.08 -5.86 10.82
C LEU A 73 -1.16 -6.80 11.58
N PHE A 74 -0.53 -7.73 10.87
CA PHE A 74 0.45 -8.65 11.44
C PHE A 74 1.61 -7.88 12.09
N ASN A 75 2.06 -6.83 11.43
CA ASN A 75 3.17 -6.00 11.91
C ASN A 75 2.83 -5.23 13.19
N GLY A 76 1.65 -4.63 13.25
CA GLY A 76 1.16 -3.91 14.43
C GLY A 76 1.02 -4.85 15.63
N PHE A 77 0.49 -6.05 15.40
CA PHE A 77 0.40 -7.08 16.43
C PHE A 77 1.78 -7.50 16.94
N HIS A 78 2.75 -7.70 16.05
CA HIS A 78 4.11 -8.10 16.45
C HIS A 78 4.86 -7.00 17.23
N MET A 79 4.73 -5.73 16.82
CA MET A 79 5.45 -4.62 17.45
C MET A 79 4.86 -4.20 18.80
N TYR A 80 3.53 -4.25 18.95
CA TYR A 80 2.84 -3.63 20.07
C TYR A 80 1.95 -4.59 20.87
N GLY A 81 1.82 -5.84 20.45
CA GLY A 81 0.88 -6.82 21.03
C GLY A 81 -0.60 -6.45 20.82
N LYS A 82 -0.89 -5.36 20.10
CA LYS A 82 -2.24 -4.84 19.87
C LYS A 82 -2.33 -4.14 18.53
N ILE A 83 -3.51 -4.20 17.93
CA ILE A 83 -3.84 -3.49 16.70
C ILE A 83 -4.25 -2.06 17.07
N ASN A 84 -3.73 -1.06 16.36
CA ASN A 84 -4.18 0.33 16.50
C ASN A 84 -5.35 0.59 15.53
N PRO A 85 -6.61 0.55 15.97
CA PRO A 85 -7.77 0.61 15.08
C PRO A 85 -7.79 1.89 14.26
N LEU A 86 -7.40 3.03 14.84
CA LEU A 86 -7.37 4.31 14.16
C LEU A 86 -6.40 4.30 12.97
N HIS A 87 -5.19 3.74 13.15
CA HIS A 87 -4.22 3.60 12.06
C HIS A 87 -4.74 2.69 10.93
N HIS A 88 -5.45 1.61 11.26
CA HIS A 88 -6.01 0.71 10.24
C HIS A 88 -7.20 1.32 9.51
N ILE A 89 -8.06 2.08 10.20
CA ILE A 89 -9.15 2.83 9.58
C ILE A 89 -8.60 3.86 8.59
N ILE A 90 -7.60 4.65 8.99
CA ILE A 90 -6.96 5.61 8.08
C ILE A 90 -6.39 4.89 6.84
N ARG A 91 -5.71 3.75 7.05
CA ARG A 91 -5.15 2.94 5.96
C ARG A 91 -6.23 2.43 5.00
N LEU A 92 -7.37 1.98 5.54
CA LEU A 92 -8.51 1.51 4.76
C LEU A 92 -9.15 2.65 3.97
N CYS A 93 -9.36 3.82 4.59
CA CYS A 93 -9.87 5.02 3.91
C CYS A 93 -8.95 5.46 2.76
N LEU A 94 -7.63 5.52 3.00
CA LEU A 94 -6.65 5.83 1.95
C LEU A 94 -6.72 4.83 0.80
N SER A 95 -6.81 3.54 1.11
CA SER A 95 -6.94 2.49 0.10
C SER A 95 -8.23 2.66 -0.71
N GLY A 96 -9.36 2.95 -0.04
CA GLY A 96 -10.64 3.21 -0.69
C GLY A 96 -10.61 4.42 -1.63
N ILE A 97 -9.99 5.52 -1.20
CA ILE A 97 -9.81 6.72 -2.04
C ILE A 97 -8.97 6.41 -3.29
N ILE A 98 -7.86 5.68 -3.13
CA ILE A 98 -7.03 5.27 -4.27
C ILE A 98 -7.85 4.40 -5.22
N ILE A 99 -8.52 3.36 -4.73
CA ILE A 99 -9.34 2.45 -5.56
C ILE A 99 -10.41 3.24 -6.31
N PHE A 100 -11.11 4.15 -5.64
CA PHE A 100 -12.13 4.99 -6.26
C PHE A 100 -11.56 5.80 -7.43
N ILE A 101 -10.45 6.52 -7.23
CA ILE A 101 -9.84 7.35 -8.27
C ILE A 101 -9.43 6.51 -9.50
N PHE A 102 -8.78 5.37 -9.28
CA PHE A 102 -8.32 4.52 -10.38
C PHE A 102 -9.46 3.76 -11.06
N THR A 103 -10.54 3.44 -10.34
CA THR A 103 -11.75 2.82 -10.92
C THR A 103 -12.49 3.82 -11.80
N VAL A 104 -12.68 5.07 -11.34
CA VAL A 104 -13.30 6.12 -12.16
C VAL A 104 -12.49 6.34 -13.44
N LYS A 105 -11.15 6.39 -13.35
CA LYS A 105 -10.26 6.47 -14.52
C LYS A 105 -10.33 5.24 -15.44
N HIS A 106 -10.76 4.08 -14.95
CA HIS A 106 -10.92 2.88 -15.77
C HIS A 106 -12.26 2.87 -16.53
N LEU A 107 -13.28 3.54 -15.98
CA LEU A 107 -14.63 3.57 -16.57
C LEU A 107 -14.82 4.69 -17.62
N TYR A 108 -13.99 5.73 -17.58
CA TYR A 108 -14.02 6.91 -18.47
C TYR A 108 -12.67 7.10 -19.16
#